data_AF-A0A844HSX0-F1
#
_entry.id   AF-A0A844HSX0-F1
#
_cell.length_a   1.000
_cell.length_b   1.000
_cell.length_c   1.000
_cell.angle_alpha   90.00
_cell.angle_beta   90.00
_cell.angle_gamma   90.00
#
_symmetry.space_group_name_H-M   'P 1'
#
loop_
_entity.id
_entity.type
_entity.pdbx_description
1 polymer ?
#
loop_
_entity_poly.entity_id
_entity_poly.type
_entity_poly.pdbx_seq_one_letter_code
_entity_poly.pdbx_strand_id
1 'polypeptide(L)'
;MDEKASDKAAAEMADDLDTLNGLHHRNRRATSALEIAVLTLVDTLEYMFPGTREIVVEDMRDAAERERSFMRHLQSASDEGDPTDKDIARELMALEYLITKLERPIIKD
;
A
#
# COMPACT_ATOMS: atom_id res chain seq x y z
N MET A 1 9.68 -46.95 9.36
CA MET A 1 9.91 -46.15 8.15
C MET A 1 8.84 -45.09 8.12
N ASP A 2 9.14 -43.85 8.49
CA ASP A 2 8.17 -42.74 8.38
C ASP A 2 8.81 -41.34 8.28
N GLU A 3 10.08 -41.25 7.86
CA GLU A 3 10.77 -39.95 7.71
C GLU A 3 10.43 -39.25 6.37
N LYS A 4 9.99 -39.99 5.35
CA LYS A 4 9.79 -39.44 3.99
C LYS A 4 8.53 -38.59 3.81
N ALA A 5 7.50 -38.73 4.66
CA ALA A 5 6.28 -37.92 4.57
C ALA A 5 6.49 -36.51 5.14
N SER A 6 7.36 -36.36 6.15
CA SER A 6 7.71 -35.08 6.77
C SER A 6 8.59 -34.22 5.86
N ASP A 7 9.60 -34.81 5.21
CA ASP A 7 10.53 -34.06 4.37
C ASP A 7 9.87 -33.50 3.10
N LYS A 8 8.92 -34.23 2.53
CA LYS A 8 8.17 -33.76 1.36
C LYS A 8 7.25 -32.59 1.71
N ALA A 9 6.56 -32.66 2.86
CA ALA A 9 5.74 -31.56 3.36
C ALA A 9 6.58 -30.33 3.72
N ALA A 10 7.77 -30.53 4.30
CA ALA A 10 8.70 -29.44 4.58
C ALA A 10 9.26 -28.78 3.31
N ALA A 11 9.53 -29.57 2.26
CA ALA A 11 9.98 -29.04 0.97
C ALA A 11 8.88 -28.26 0.24
N GLU A 12 7.63 -28.73 0.26
CA GLU A 12 6.48 -28.02 -0.31
C GLU A 12 6.24 -26.69 0.44
N MET A 13 6.32 -26.68 1.78
CA MET A 13 6.21 -25.45 2.57
C MET A 13 7.34 -24.43 2.28
N ALA A 14 8.55 -24.90 1.99
CA ALA A 14 9.67 -24.03 1.64
C ALA A 14 9.47 -23.37 0.25
N ASP A 15 8.97 -24.12 -0.73
CA ASP A 15 8.69 -23.62 -2.08
C ASP A 15 7.52 -22.61 -2.09
N ASP A 16 6.49 -22.86 -1.26
CA ASP A 16 5.40 -21.92 -1.04
C ASP A 16 5.89 -20.60 -0.41
N LEU A 17 6.79 -20.68 0.57
CA LEU A 17 7.39 -19.50 1.22
C LEU A 17 8.28 -18.71 0.24
N ASP A 18 9.07 -19.37 -0.59
CA ASP A 18 9.90 -18.72 -1.61
C ASP A 18 9.05 -18.10 -2.72
N THR A 19 7.96 -18.75 -3.11
CA THR A 19 7.00 -18.23 -4.07
C THR A 19 6.29 -16.98 -3.52
N LEU A 20 5.81 -17.04 -2.27
CA LEU A 20 5.21 -15.90 -1.58
C LEU A 20 6.20 -14.74 -1.43
N ASN A 21 7.44 -15.01 -1.02
CA ASN A 21 8.49 -13.99 -0.94
C ASN A 21 8.81 -13.38 -2.31
N GLY A 22 8.87 -14.19 -3.36
CA GLY A 22 9.06 -13.74 -4.74
C GLY A 22 7.93 -12.82 -5.22
N LEU A 23 6.68 -13.15 -4.90
CA LEU A 23 5.51 -12.33 -5.17
C LEU A 23 5.54 -11.02 -4.37
N HIS A 24 5.90 -11.07 -3.08
CA HIS A 24 6.07 -9.88 -2.25
C HIS A 24 7.15 -8.94 -2.81
N HIS A 25 8.29 -9.46 -3.27
CA HIS A 25 9.35 -8.64 -3.86
C HIS A 25 8.93 -8.00 -5.19
N ARG A 26 8.22 -8.73 -6.06
CA ARG A 26 7.71 -8.19 -7.33
C ARG A 26 6.63 -7.13 -7.10
N ASN A 27 5.68 -7.40 -6.21
CA ASN A 27 4.65 -6.43 -5.82
C ASN A 27 5.27 -5.17 -5.22
N ARG A 28 6.22 -5.31 -4.29
CA ARG A 28 6.93 -4.17 -3.70
C ARG A 28 7.65 -3.30 -4.75
N ARG A 29 8.30 -3.92 -5.74
CA ARG A 29 8.95 -3.18 -6.84
C ARG A 29 7.94 -2.47 -7.73
N ALA A 30 6.82 -3.11 -8.07
CA ALA A 30 5.76 -2.48 -8.86
C ALA A 30 5.13 -1.29 -8.12
N THR A 31 4.87 -1.42 -6.82
CA THR A 31 4.36 -0.33 -5.97
C THR A 31 5.35 0.83 -5.90
N SER A 32 6.65 0.58 -5.72
CA SER A 32 7.66 1.65 -5.72
C SER A 32 7.81 2.36 -7.07
N ALA A 33 7.69 1.64 -8.19
CA ALA A 33 7.75 2.25 -9.52
C ALA A 33 6.53 3.17 -9.78
N LEU A 34 5.34 2.72 -9.39
CA LEU A 34 4.11 3.52 -9.45
C LEU A 34 4.21 4.77 -8.56
N GLU A 35 4.75 4.62 -7.35
CA GLU A 35 4.97 5.73 -6.43
C GLU A 35 5.86 6.81 -7.05
N ILE A 36 7.00 6.44 -7.63
CA ILE A 36 7.91 7.37 -8.32
C ILE A 36 7.20 8.04 -9.49
N ALA A 37 6.45 7.28 -10.31
CA ALA A 37 5.74 7.81 -11.46
C ALA A 37 4.70 8.87 -11.05
N VAL A 38 3.95 8.62 -9.97
CA VAL A 38 2.98 9.58 -9.43
C VAL A 38 3.69 10.85 -8.95
N LEU A 39 4.77 10.73 -8.18
CA LEU A 39 5.53 11.89 -7.70
C LEU A 39 6.06 12.73 -8.87
N THR A 40 6.70 12.09 -9.86
CA THR A 40 7.24 12.79 -11.04
C THR A 40 6.14 13.46 -11.87
N LEU A 41 4.97 12.81 -12.01
CA LEU A 41 3.83 13.41 -12.70
C LEU A 41 3.34 14.65 -11.96
N VAL A 42 3.17 14.58 -10.63
CA VAL A 42 2.74 15.73 -9.83
C VAL A 42 3.78 16.84 -9.85
N ASP A 43 5.09 16.54 -9.81
CA ASP A 43 6.16 17.51 -9.97
C ASP A 43 6.06 18.23 -11.32
N THR A 44 5.83 17.48 -12.40
CA THR A 44 5.69 18.02 -13.75
C THR A 44 4.45 18.91 -13.87
N LEU A 45 3.32 18.46 -13.31
CA LEU A 45 2.08 19.23 -13.32
C LEU A 45 2.20 20.49 -12.47
N GLU A 46 2.84 20.44 -11.31
CA GLU A 46 3.08 21.62 -10.46
C GLU A 46 3.96 22.65 -11.19
N TYR A 47 4.95 22.20 -11.97
CA TYR A 47 5.77 23.09 -12.79
C TYR A 47 4.95 23.78 -13.89
N MET A 48 4.06 23.04 -14.56
CA MET A 48 3.22 23.58 -15.65
C MET A 48 2.02 24.39 -15.13
N PHE A 49 1.47 24.00 -13.99
CA PHE A 49 0.24 24.49 -13.38
C PHE A 49 0.43 24.61 -11.86
N PRO A 50 0.98 25.74 -11.38
CA PRO A 50 1.25 25.95 -9.96
C PRO A 50 -0.02 25.79 -9.11
N GLY A 51 0.11 25.10 -7.96
CA GLY A 51 -1.00 24.78 -7.06
C GLY A 51 -1.64 23.39 -7.31
N THR A 52 -1.24 22.67 -8.36
CA THR A 52 -1.75 21.32 -8.63
C THR A 52 -1.43 20.36 -7.48
N ARG A 53 -0.26 20.49 -6.86
CA ARG A 53 0.14 19.63 -5.74
C ARG A 53 -0.84 19.70 -4.57
N GLU A 54 -1.27 20.90 -4.19
CA GLU A 54 -2.19 21.10 -3.07
C GLU A 54 -3.53 20.40 -3.34
N ILE A 55 -4.05 20.56 -4.57
CA ILE A 55 -5.29 19.90 -5.02
C ILE A 55 -5.14 18.37 -4.98
N VAL A 56 -4.05 17.83 -5.51
CA VAL A 56 -3.82 16.37 -5.50
C VAL A 56 -3.69 15.84 -4.07
N VAL A 57 -3.03 16.56 -3.18
CA VAL A 57 -2.94 16.18 -1.75
C VAL A 57 -4.31 16.17 -1.10
N GLU A 58 -5.13 17.20 -1.34
CA GLU A 58 -6.50 17.29 -0.81
C GLU A 58 -7.36 16.11 -1.31
N ASP A 59 -7.36 15.85 -2.62
CA ASP A 59 -8.11 14.73 -3.23
C ASP A 59 -7.67 13.38 -2.66
N MET A 60 -6.36 13.19 -2.43
CA MET A 60 -5.84 11.95 -1.85
C MET A 60 -6.19 11.80 -0.37
N ARG A 61 -6.24 12.89 0.40
CA ARG A 61 -6.72 12.89 1.80
C ARG A 61 -8.20 12.51 1.86
N ASP A 62 -9.01 13.08 0.97
CA ASP A 62 -10.43 12.75 0.84
C ASP A 62 -10.65 11.27 0.48
N ALA A 63 -9.87 10.74 -0.46
CA ALA A 63 -9.93 9.33 -0.81
C ALA A 63 -9.56 8.43 0.37
N ALA A 64 -8.52 8.78 1.13
CA ALA A 64 -8.10 8.04 2.31
C ALA A 64 -9.20 8.00 3.40
N GLU A 65 -9.88 9.13 3.64
CA GLU A 65 -10.94 9.19 4.64
C GLU A 65 -12.21 8.44 4.21
N ARG A 66 -12.55 8.45 2.91
CA ARG A 66 -13.64 7.63 2.36
C ARG A 66 -13.35 6.14 2.53
N GLU A 67 -12.13 5.72 2.21
CA GLU A 67 -11.71 4.32 2.35
C GLU A 67 -11.73 3.89 3.83
N ARG A 68 -11.20 4.73 4.72
CA ARG A 68 -11.28 4.52 6.18
C ARG A 68 -12.72 4.37 6.68
N SER A 69 -13.61 5.26 6.23
CA SER A 69 -15.03 5.21 6.59
C SER A 69 -15.71 3.95 6.09
N PHE A 70 -15.40 3.52 4.86
CA PHE A 70 -15.90 2.28 4.29
C PHE A 70 -15.45 1.06 5.09
N MET A 71 -14.16 0.95 5.44
CA MET A 71 -13.64 -0.16 6.23
C MET A 71 -14.23 -0.19 7.66
N ARG A 72 -14.45 0.97 8.29
CA ARG A 72 -15.17 1.05 9.57
C ARG A 72 -16.63 0.63 9.45
N HIS A 73 -17.28 0.96 8.34
CA HIS A 73 -18.64 0.49 8.09
C HIS A 73 -18.68 -1.04 7.98
N LEU A 74 -17.74 -1.65 7.26
CA LEU A 74 -17.60 -3.10 7.19
C LEU A 74 -17.39 -3.72 8.58
N GLN A 75 -16.52 -3.13 9.40
CA GLN A 75 -16.30 -3.54 10.79
C GLN A 75 -17.57 -3.43 11.66
N SER A 76 -18.42 -2.43 11.40
CA SER A 76 -19.67 -2.27 12.18
C SER A 76 -20.80 -3.21 11.73
N ALA A 77 -20.67 -3.83 10.57
CA ALA A 77 -21.74 -4.55 9.88
C ALA A 77 -21.61 -6.08 9.95
N SER A 78 -20.56 -6.62 10.58
CA SER A 78 -20.28 -8.06 10.61
C SER A 78 -20.14 -8.58 12.05
N ASP A 79 -20.55 -9.83 12.27
CA ASP A 79 -20.53 -10.50 13.58
C ASP A 79 -19.30 -11.43 13.76
N GLU A 80 -18.53 -11.74 12.70
CA GLU A 80 -17.31 -12.56 12.76
C GLU A 80 -16.29 -12.16 11.66
N GLY A 81 -15.07 -11.79 12.06
CA GLY A 81 -13.91 -11.64 11.15
C GLY A 81 -13.59 -10.23 10.64
N ASP A 82 -14.00 -9.18 11.36
CA ASP A 82 -13.83 -7.80 10.93
C ASP A 82 -12.37 -7.31 10.79
N PRO A 83 -12.11 -6.35 9.88
CA PRO A 83 -10.86 -5.62 9.89
C PRO A 83 -10.72 -4.88 11.22
N THR A 84 -9.64 -5.18 11.95
CA THR A 84 -9.30 -4.43 13.16
C THR A 84 -8.81 -3.05 12.78
N ASP A 85 -8.76 -2.10 13.73
CA ASP A 85 -8.11 -0.81 13.49
C ASP A 85 -6.67 -0.95 12.96
N LYS A 86 -5.98 -2.05 13.31
CA LYS A 86 -4.63 -2.36 12.79
C LYS A 86 -4.66 -2.76 11.31
N ASP A 87 -5.71 -3.43 10.86
CA ASP A 87 -5.85 -3.82 9.45
C ASP A 87 -6.23 -2.60 8.61
N ILE A 88 -7.15 -1.78 9.10
CA ILE A 88 -7.48 -0.47 8.50
C ILE A 88 -6.22 0.40 8.36
N ALA A 89 -5.41 0.51 9.41
CA ALA A 89 -4.16 1.25 9.38
C ALA A 89 -3.12 0.63 8.42
N ARG A 90 -3.08 -0.70 8.29
CA ARG A 90 -2.15 -1.39 7.38
C ARG A 90 -2.52 -1.12 5.92
N GLU A 91 -3.81 -1.19 5.57
CA GLU A 91 -4.28 -0.94 4.21
C GLU A 91 -4.06 0.52 3.80
N LEU A 92 -4.28 1.47 4.71
CA LEU A 92 -4.09 2.90 4.43
C LEU A 92 -2.62 3.35 4.47
N MET A 93 -1.71 2.56 5.04
CA MET A 93 -0.31 2.96 5.26
C MET A 93 0.39 3.40 3.98
N ALA A 94 0.19 2.69 2.87
CA ALA A 94 0.82 3.03 1.60
C ALA A 94 0.32 4.38 1.04
N LEU A 95 -0.99 4.63 1.17
CA LEU A 95 -1.61 5.88 0.74
C LEU A 95 -1.17 7.05 1.61
N GLU A 96 -1.20 6.90 2.93
CA GLU A 96 -0.75 7.93 3.88
C GLU A 96 0.73 8.27 3.70
N TYR A 97 1.57 7.27 3.40
CA TYR A 97 2.98 7.46 3.11
C TYR A 97 3.21 8.26 1.82
N LEU A 98 2.44 7.98 0.77
CA LEU A 98 2.51 8.73 -0.49
C LEU A 98 2.03 10.17 -0.31
N ILE A 99 0.93 10.40 0.41
CA ILE A 99 0.46 11.74 0.75
C ILE A 99 1.55 12.52 1.49
N THR A 100 2.19 11.89 2.49
CA THR A 100 3.30 12.51 3.24
C THR A 100 4.46 12.91 2.33
N LYS A 101 4.75 12.12 1.27
CA LYS A 101 5.80 12.48 0.30
C LYS A 101 5.38 13.65 -0.58
N LEU A 102 4.11 13.72 -0.98
CA LEU A 102 3.58 14.80 -1.79
C LEU A 102 3.55 16.12 -1.01
N GLU A 103 3.26 16.08 0.29
CA GLU A 103 3.26 17.24 1.19
C GLU A 103 4.67 17.79 1.47
N ARG A 104 5.74 17.02 1.24
CA ARG A 104 7.11 17.49 1.47
C ARG A 104 7.46 18.60 0.47
N PRO A 105 8.01 19.73 0.94
CA PRO A 105 8.49 20.77 0.04
C PRO A 105 9.59 20.20 -0.85
N ILE A 106 9.47 20.44 -2.17
CA ILE A 106 10.57 20.18 -3.10
C ILE A 106 11.69 21.14 -2.72
N ILE A 107 12.77 20.60 -2.16
CA ILE A 107 14.00 21.37 -1.97
C ILE A 107 14.52 21.68 -3.38
N LYS A 108 14.40 22.94 -3.79
CA LYS A 108 15.02 23.42 -5.03
C LYS A 108 16.45 23.81 -4.68
N ASP A 109 17.42 23.19 -5.35
CA ASP A 109 18.84 23.59 -5.33
C ASP A 109 19.03 25.03 -5.86
#